data_AF-A0AAU8NHR7-F1
#
_entry.id   AF-A0AAU8NHR7-F1
#
_cell.length_a   1.000
_cell.length_b   1.000
_cell.length_c   1.000
_cell.angle_alpha   90.00
_cell.angle_beta   90.00
_cell.angle_gamma   90.00
#
_symmetry.space_group_name_H-M   'P 1'
#
loop_
_entity.id
_entity.type
_entity.pdbx_description
1 polymer ?
#
loop_
_entity_poly.entity_id
_entity_poly.type
_entity_poly.pdbx_seq_one_letter_code
_entity_poly.pdbx_strand_id
1 'polypeptide(L)' 'MENNEKLQLVMIEEETEYLVSFSIDREDWIARFDKSLSKSREWALNMIALYNNEIMIDSDNKKGGRNEIDVSFGE' A
#
# COMPACT_ATOMS: atom_id res chain seq x y z
N MET A 1 -6.34 -23.68 22.98
CA MET A 1 -5.37 -23.43 21.89
C MET A 1 -6.03 -22.42 20.98
N GLU A 2 -5.73 -21.14 21.17
CA GLU A 2 -6.16 -20.10 20.23
C GLU A 2 -5.34 -20.32 18.95
N ASN A 3 -6.00 -20.84 17.91
CA ASN A 3 -5.46 -20.79 16.55
C ASN A 3 -5.45 -19.31 16.16
N ASN A 4 -4.39 -18.60 16.54
CA ASN A 4 -4.07 -17.29 16.00
C ASN A 4 -3.55 -17.48 14.57
N GLU A 5 -4.42 -17.95 13.68
CA GLU A 5 -4.23 -17.80 12.25
C GLU A 5 -4.25 -16.29 12.01
N LYS A 6 -3.06 -15.70 11.96
CA LYS A 6 -2.89 -14.27 11.77
C LYS A 6 -3.58 -13.93 10.47
N LEU A 7 -4.72 -13.22 10.53
CA LEU A 7 -5.45 -12.78 9.34
C LEU A 7 -4.44 -12.09 8.41
N GLN A 8 -4.47 -12.43 7.12
CA GLN A 8 -3.61 -11.83 6.10
C GLN A 8 -4.49 -11.22 5.03
N LEU A 9 -4.09 -10.05 4.53
CA LEU A 9 -4.74 -9.47 3.36
C LEU A 9 -4.25 -10.18 2.10
N VAL A 10 -5.18 -10.38 1.18
CA VAL A 10 -4.94 -10.88 -0.18
C VAL A 10 -5.54 -9.92 -1.20
N MET A 11 -5.00 -9.93 -2.41
CA MET A 11 -5.58 -9.20 -3.55
C MET A 11 -6.38 -10.17 -4.42
N ILE A 12 -7.60 -9.80 -4.75
CA ILE A 12 -8.41 -10.45 -5.78
C ILE A 12 -8.45 -9.51 -6.98
N GLU A 13 -8.08 -10.03 -8.14
CA GLU A 13 -8.11 -9.27 -9.38
C GLU A 13 -9.39 -9.56 -10.16
N GLU A 14 -10.26 -8.56 -10.28
CA GLU A 14 -11.49 -8.63 -11.08
C GLU A 14 -11.31 -7.89 -12.42
N GLU A 15 -12.33 -7.91 -13.28
CA GLU A 15 -12.25 -7.31 -14.63
C GLU A 15 -11.90 -5.81 -14.58
N THR A 16 -12.54 -5.05 -13.71
CA THR A 16 -12.47 -3.58 -13.66
C THR A 16 -11.81 -3.04 -12.40
N GLU A 17 -11.43 -3.91 -11.45
CA GLU A 17 -11.04 -3.51 -10.11
C GLU A 17 -10.05 -4.49 -9.48
N TYR A 18 -9.30 -3.99 -8.49
CA TYR A 18 -8.55 -4.81 -7.54
C TYR A 18 -9.26 -4.73 -6.19
N LEU A 19 -9.63 -5.89 -5.66
CA LEU A 19 -10.23 -6.03 -4.34
C LEU A 19 -9.16 -6.47 -3.35
N VAL A 20 -9.22 -5.94 -2.14
CA VAL A 20 -8.37 -6.36 -1.02
C VAL A 20 -9.27 -6.91 0.08
N SER A 21 -9.02 -8.14 0.52
CA SER A 21 -9.85 -8.89 1.47
C SER A 21 -9.01 -9.76 2.41
N PHE A 22 -9.59 -10.19 3.54
CA PHE A 22 -9.04 -11.27 4.39
C PHE A 22 -9.43 -12.68 3.89
N SER A 23 -10.43 -12.78 3.01
CA SER A 23 -10.90 -14.01 2.40
C SER A 23 -10.60 -14.01 0.90
N ILE A 24 -10.74 -15.18 0.28
CA ILE A 24 -10.84 -15.31 -1.18
C ILE A 24 -12.25 -14.97 -1.70
N ASP A 25 -13.20 -14.73 -0.80
CA ASP A 25 -14.57 -14.33 -1.15
C ASP A 25 -14.63 -12.87 -1.60
N ARG A 26 -15.04 -12.67 -2.86
CA ARG A 26 -15.15 -11.35 -3.49
C ARG A 26 -16.19 -10.42 -2.86
N GLU A 27 -17.15 -10.97 -2.11
CA GLU A 27 -18.22 -10.18 -1.46
C GLU A 27 -17.78 -9.59 -0.11
N ASP A 28 -16.70 -10.12 0.46
CA ASP A 28 -16.15 -9.71 1.76
C ASP A 28 -14.91 -8.84 1.58
N TRP A 29 -15.02 -7.77 0.80
CA TRP A 29 -13.90 -6.87 0.50
C TRP A 29 -13.79 -5.72 1.51
N ILE A 30 -12.55 -5.31 1.78
CA ILE A 30 -12.21 -4.22 2.70
C ILE A 30 -11.90 -2.94 1.93
N ALA A 31 -11.24 -3.08 0.79
CA ALA A 31 -10.92 -1.98 -0.10
C ALA A 31 -11.07 -2.40 -1.56
N ARG A 32 -11.45 -1.43 -2.39
CA ARG A 32 -11.61 -1.55 -3.84
C ARG A 32 -10.81 -0.48 -4.53
N PHE A 33 -10.05 -0.88 -5.56
CA PHE A 33 -9.23 0.01 -6.36
C PHE A 33 -9.59 -0.13 -7.84
N ASP A 34 -10.09 0.95 -8.44
CA ASP A 34 -10.55 0.97 -9.83
C ASP A 34 -9.37 0.90 -10.82
N LYS A 35 -9.39 -0.05 -11.76
CA LYS A 35 -8.31 -0.26 -12.75
C LYS A 35 -8.11 0.91 -13.72
N SER A 36 -9.08 1.82 -13.86
CA SER A 36 -8.93 3.03 -14.67
C SER A 36 -7.87 3.99 -14.12
N LEU A 37 -7.52 3.88 -12.84
CA LEU A 37 -6.46 4.70 -12.23
C LEU A 37 -5.10 4.00 -12.35
N SER A 38 -4.11 4.73 -12.84
CA SER A 38 -2.77 4.22 -13.17
C SER A 38 -2.00 3.62 -11.99
N LYS A 39 -2.36 3.95 -10.75
CA LYS A 39 -1.70 3.47 -9.52
C LYS A 39 -2.52 2.48 -8.70
N SER A 40 -3.73 2.12 -9.12
CA SER A 40 -4.61 1.28 -8.30
C SER A 40 -3.99 -0.05 -7.87
N ARG A 41 -3.25 -0.70 -8.77
CA ARG A 41 -2.55 -1.95 -8.46
C ARG A 41 -1.46 -1.77 -7.40
N GLU A 42 -0.65 -0.71 -7.54
CA GLU A 42 0.42 -0.38 -6.59
C GLU A 42 -0.15 -0.10 -5.20
N TRP A 43 -1.28 0.61 -5.13
CA TRP A 43 -1.93 0.93 -3.87
C TRP A 43 -2.51 -0.30 -3.18
N ALA A 44 -3.15 -1.20 -3.93
CA ALA A 44 -3.65 -2.48 -3.41
C ALA A 44 -2.52 -3.33 -2.84
N LEU A 45 -1.41 -3.48 -3.58
CA LEU A 45 -0.23 -4.23 -3.14
C LEU A 45 0.44 -3.60 -1.92
N ASN A 46 0.58 -2.27 -1.88
CA ASN A 46 1.15 -1.57 -0.74
C ASN A 46 0.30 -1.75 0.53
N MET A 47 -1.02 -1.73 0.39
CA MET A 47 -1.94 -1.96 1.51
C MET A 47 -1.79 -3.38 2.08
N ILE A 48 -1.70 -4.38 1.20
CA ILE A 48 -1.44 -5.77 1.59
C ILE A 48 -0.11 -5.89 2.31
N ALA A 49 0.96 -5.32 1.73
CA ALA A 49 2.28 -5.37 2.32
C ALA A 49 2.34 -4.66 3.68
N LEU A 50 1.65 -3.52 3.83
CA LEU A 50 1.55 -2.78 5.10
C LEU A 50 0.92 -3.65 6.18
N TYR A 51 -0.23 -4.24 5.88
CA TYR A 51 -0.98 -5.02 6.84
C TYR A 51 -0.29 -6.34 7.19
N ASN A 52 0.23 -7.05 6.19
CA ASN A 52 0.94 -8.31 6.36
C ASN A 52 2.33 -8.11 7.01
N ASN A 53 2.75 -6.86 7.25
CA ASN A 53 4.09 -6.48 7.72
C ASN A 53 5.20 -6.96 6.77
N GLU A 54 4.93 -6.99 5.47
CA GLU A 54 5.86 -7.35 4.41
C GLU A 54 6.58 -6.12 3.82
N ILE A 55 6.23 -4.91 4.25
CA ILE A 55 7.04 -3.74 3.96
C ILE A 55 8.34 -3.83 4.76
N MET A 56 9.39 -4.35 4.12
CA MET A 56 10.73 -3.88 4.43
C MET A 56 10.77 -2.41 4.01
N ILE A 57 10.71 -1.51 4.99
CA ILE A 57 10.91 -0.09 4.74
C ILE A 57 12.37 0.04 4.32
N ASP A 58 12.63 0.00 3.02
CA ASP A 58 13.92 0.37 2.45
C ASP A 58 14.09 1.87 2.74
N SER A 59 14.72 2.15 3.88
CA SER A 59 15.00 3.50 4.36
C SER A 59 16.25 4.08 3.68
N ASP A 60 16.71 3.52 2.56
CA ASP A 60 18.02 3.83 1.99
C ASP A 60 17.98 3.93 0.45
N ASN A 61 17.36 5.01 -0.08
CA ASN A 61 17.96 5.84 -1.15
C ASN A 61 17.02 6.95 -1.65
N LYS A 62 16.92 8.03 -0.86
CA LYS A 62 16.71 9.38 -1.41
C LYS A 62 17.84 10.29 -0.93
N LYS A 63 19.09 9.94 -1.27
CA LYS A 63 20.21 10.88 -1.23
C LYS A 63 20.46 11.40 -2.65
N GLY A 64 19.55 12.27 -3.09
CA GLY A 64 19.65 12.98 -4.37
C GLY A 64 19.49 14.48 -4.15
N GLY A 65 20.63 15.18 -4.05
CA GLY A 65 20.85 16.54 -4.57
C GLY A 65 19.97 17.71 -4.09
N ARG A 66 20.56 18.54 -3.22
CA ARG A 66 20.52 20.03 -3.14
C ARG A 66 19.27 20.78 -3.62
N ASN A 67 18.67 21.55 -2.70
CA ASN A 67 18.57 22.99 -2.88
C ASN A 67 18.71 23.70 -1.53
N GLU A 68 19.60 24.68 -1.52
CA GLU A 68 19.96 25.56 -0.41
C GLU A 68 18.73 26.32 0.09
N ILE A 69 18.50 26.29 1.41
CA ILE A 69 17.51 27.16 2.04
C ILE A 69 18.26 28.44 2.41
N ASP A 70 18.36 29.38 1.46
CA ASP A 70 18.68 30.77 1.77
C ASP A 70 17.41 31.42 2.35
N VAL A 71 17.39 31.60 3.66
CA VAL A 71 16.41 32.45 4.34
C VAL A 71 17.15 33.66 4.90
N SER A 72 17.37 34.62 4.00
CA SER A 72 17.67 36.01 4.37
C SER A 72 16.55 36.54 5.29
N PHE A 73 16.84 36.72 6.57
CA PHE A 73 15.99 37.44 7.53
C PHE A 73 16.30 38.93 7.39
N GLY A 74 15.37 39.68 6.78
CA GLY A 74 15.39 41.14 6.79
C GLY A 74 14.32 41.65 7.73
N GLU A 75 14.74 42.44 8.72
CA GLU A 75 14.04 43.59 9.32
C GLU A 75 15.08 44.49 10.00
#